data_AF-A0A9N7NAT4-F1
#
_entry.id   AF-A0A9N7NAT4-F1
#
_cell.length_a   1.000
_cell.length_b   1.000
_cell.length_c   1.000
_cell.angle_alpha   90.00
_cell.angle_beta   90.00
_cell.angle_gamma   90.00
#
_symmetry.space_group_name_H-M   'P 1'
#
loop_
_entity.id
_entity.type
_entity.pdbx_description
1 polymer ?
#
loop_
_entity_poly.entity_id
_entity_poly.type
_entity_poly.pdbx_seq_one_letter_code
_entity_poly.pdbx_strand_id
1 'polypeptide(L)' 'NALLEYKKVTNVKQQVVSGTMYYITLEAADGGQNKVYEAKVWVKPWMQFKEVQEFKHVGYT' A
#
# COMPACT_ATOMS: atom_id res chain seq x y z
N ASN A 1 -11.74 8.41 -8.33
CA ASN A 1 -10.53 7.75 -8.85
C ASN A 1 -9.48 8.81 -9.12
N ALA A 2 -8.26 8.60 -8.60
CA ALA A 2 -7.10 9.44 -8.88
C ALA A 2 -6.10 8.63 -9.72
N LEU A 3 -5.32 9.30 -10.56
CA LEU A 3 -4.22 8.70 -11.32
C LEU A 3 -2.93 8.90 -10.51
N LEU A 4 -2.58 7.89 -9.72
CA LEU A 4 -1.38 7.93 -8.89
C LEU A 4 -0.18 7.35 -9.64
N GLU A 5 0.92 8.10 -9.64
CA GLU A 5 2.20 7.66 -10.19
C GLU A 5 3.10 7.14 -9.06
N TYR A 6 3.27 5.82 -8.98
CA TYR A 6 4.15 5.20 -7.99
C TYR A 6 5.58 5.77 -8.07
N LYS A 7 6.18 6.09 -6.92
CA LYS A 7 7.58 6.52 -6.81
C LYS A 7 8.45 5.48 -6.13
N LYS A 8 8.19 5.20 -4.84
CA LYS A 8 8.95 4.22 -4.06
C LYS A 8 8.17 3.72 -2.85
N VAL A 9 8.58 2.58 -2.31
CA VAL A 9 8.16 2.12 -0.98
C VAL A 9 9.16 2.64 0.04
N THR A 10 8.68 3.23 1.12
CA THR A 10 9.52 3.77 2.20
C THR A 10 9.56 2.86 3.42
N ASN A 11 8.51 2.07 3.63
CA ASN A 11 8.45 1.13 4.74
C ASN A 11 7.54 -0.06 4.42
N VAL A 12 7.90 -1.23 4.94
CA VAL A 12 7.07 -2.44 4.89
C VAL A 12 7.11 -3.12 6.24
N LYS A 13 5.93 -3.44 6.77
CA LYS A 13 5.76 -4.37 7.89
C LYS A 13 4.94 -5.55 7.44
N GLN A 14 5.27 -6.71 7.97
CA GLN A 14 4.57 -7.97 7.68
C GLN A 14 3.98 -8.52 8.97
N GLN A 15 2.77 -9.05 8.89
CA GLN A 15 2.13 -9.74 9.99
C GLN A 15 1.51 -11.05 9.50
N VAL A 16 1.81 -12.14 10.20
CA VAL A 16 1.18 -13.44 9.95
C VAL A 16 -0.21 -13.43 10.56
N VAL A 17 -1.20 -13.82 9.75
CA VAL A 17 -2.60 -14.03 10.13
C VAL A 17 -3.05 -15.34 9.45
N SER A 18 -4.32 -15.49 9.06
CA SER A 18 -4.73 -16.49 8.07
C SER A 18 -4.22 -16.11 6.67
N GLY A 19 -2.90 -16.01 6.50
CA GLY A 19 -2.21 -15.40 5.36
C GLY A 19 -1.10 -14.46 5.83
N THR A 20 -0.71 -13.53 4.98
CA THR A 20 0.20 -12.44 5.35
C THR A 20 -0.48 -11.11 5.09
N MET A 21 -0.56 -10.27 6.13
CA MET A 21 -0.96 -8.88 6.01
C MET A 21 0.31 -8.04 5.82
N TYR A 22 0.36 -7.28 4.74
CA TYR A 22 1.41 -6.32 4.45
C TYR A 22 0.91 -4.91 4.76
N TYR A 23 1.64 -4.20 5.60
CA TYR A 23 1.44 -2.77 5.85
C TYR A 23 2.55 -2.03 5.10
N ILE A 24 2.19 -1.33 4.05
CA ILE A 24 3.13 -0.72 3.11
C ILE A 24 2.96 0.80 3.20
N THR A 25 4.03 1.51 3.50
CA THR A 25 4.09 2.96 3.33
C THR A 25 4.80 3.24 2.00
N LEU A 26 4.16 4.00 1.13
CA LEU A 26 4.67 4.29 -0.21
C LEU A 26 4.46 5.75 -0.59
N GLU A 27 5.34 6.24 -1.46
CA GLU A 27 5.23 7.54 -2.08
C GLU A 27 4.66 7.39 -3.49
N ALA A 28 3.71 8.26 -3.82
CA ALA A 28 3.16 8.38 -5.17
C ALA A 28 2.88 9.85 -5.49
N ALA A 29 3.01 10.23 -6.76
CA ALA A 29 2.62 11.55 -7.23
C ALA A 29 1.15 11.55 -7.66
N ASP A 30 0.42 12.61 -7.31
CA ASP A 30 -0.95 12.87 -7.71
C ASP A 30 -1.00 14.28 -8.31
N GLY A 31 -1.15 14.37 -9.63
CA GLY A 31 -1.08 15.64 -10.35
C GLY A 31 0.27 16.37 -10.19
N GLY A 32 1.38 15.62 -10.12
CA GLY A 32 2.73 16.16 -9.96
C GLY A 32 3.15 16.46 -8.51
N GLN A 33 2.24 16.36 -7.53
CA GLN A 33 2.56 16.53 -6.12
C GLN A 33 2.83 15.17 -5.47
N ASN A 34 4.00 15.01 -4.86
CA ASN A 34 4.35 13.79 -4.15
C ASN A 34 3.61 13.71 -2.80
N LYS A 35 2.98 12.55 -2.58
CA LYS A 35 2.18 12.22 -1.40
C LYS A 35 2.61 10.87 -0.84
N VAL A 36 2.43 10.70 0.45
CA VAL A 36 2.66 9.47 1.20
C VAL A 36 1.33 8.79 1.44
N TYR A 37 1.30 7.49 1.17
CA TYR A 37 0.16 6.62 1.36
C TYR A 37 0.53 5.44 2.26
N GLU A 38 -0.45 4.98 3.03
CA GLU A 38 -0.40 3.71 3.72
C GLU A 38 -1.40 2.75 3.08
N ALA A 39 -0.94 1.54 2.77
CA ALA A 39 -1.75 0.47 2.22
C ALA A 39 -1.69 -0.77 3.12
N LYS A 40 -2.83 -1.42 3.30
CA LYS A 40 -2.94 -2.75 3.90
C LYS A 40 -3.30 -3.75 2.82
N VAL A 41 -2.45 -4.73 2.59
CA VAL A 41 -2.66 -5.75 1.55
C VAL A 41 -2.66 -7.13 2.20
N TRP A 42 -3.77 -7.86 2.06
CA TRP A 42 -3.88 -9.22 2.56
C TRP A 42 -3.65 -10.23 1.45
N VAL A 43 -2.67 -11.11 1.66
CA VAL A 43 -2.28 -12.14 0.71
C VAL A 43 -2.47 -13.52 1.33
N LYS A 44 -3.14 -14.42 0.59
CA LYS A 44 -3.24 -15.86 0.90
C LYS A 44 -2.79 -16.65 -0.33
N PRO A 45 -1.50 -17.04 -0.42
CA PRO A 45 -0.94 -17.65 -1.62
C PRO A 45 -1.68 -18.93 -2.04
N TRP A 46 -2.11 -19.74 -1.07
CA TRP A 46 -2.83 -21.00 -1.32
C TRP A 46 -4.24 -20.81 -1.90
N MET A 47 -4.82 -19.60 -1.79
CA MET A 47 -6.10 -19.27 -2.40
C MET A 47 -5.94 -18.41 -3.67
N GLN A 48 -4.70 -18.13 -4.10
CA GLN A 48 -4.41 -17.09 -5.09
C GLN A 48 -5.08 -15.73 -4.77
N PHE A 49 -5.26 -15.44 -3.49
CA PHE A 49 -5.98 -14.27 -3.02
C PHE A 49 -5.01 -13.14 -2.70
N LYS A 50 -5.30 -11.95 -3.23
CA LYS A 50 -4.63 -10.69 -2.92
C LYS A 50 -5.65 -9.56 -2.96
N GLU A 51 -5.83 -8.88 -1.83
CA GLU A 51 -6.82 -7.81 -1.70
C GLU A 51 -6.23 -6.62 -0.93
N VAL A 52 -6.54 -5.41 -1.40
CA VAL A 52 -6.24 -4.17 -0.68
C VAL A 52 -7.36 -3.94 0.33
N GLN A 53 -7.06 -4.10 1.62
CA GLN A 53 -8.00 -3.86 2.71
C GLN A 53 -8.19 -2.37 2.98
N GLU A 54 -7.11 -1.59 2.83
CA GLU A 54 -7.11 -0.16 3.10
C GLU A 54 -6.07 0.51 2.20
N PHE A 55 -6.39 1.70 1.71
CA PHE A 55 -5.46 2.58 1.02
C PHE A 55 -5.81 4.01 1.38
N LYS A 56 -4.92 4.69 2.09
CA LYS A 56 -5.17 6.04 2.62
C LYS A 56 -3.99 6.96 2.40
N HIS A 57 -4.29 8.21 2.09
CA HIS A 57 -3.31 9.30 2.10
C HIS A 57 -3.01 9.67 3.56
N VAL A 58 -1.72 9.77 3.89
CA VAL A 58 -1.27 10.08 5.26
C VAL A 58 -0.43 11.36 5.36
N GLY A 59 -0.01 11.94 4.24
CA GLY A 59 0.71 13.20 4.21
C GLY A 59 1.47 13.43 2.91
N TYR A 60 2.35 14.42 2.93
CA TYR A 60 3.22 14.78 1.81
C TYR A 60 4.67 14.38 2.11
N THR A 61 5.47 14.19 1.06
CA THR A 61 6.93 14.04 1.16
C THR A 61 7.66 15.35 1.07
#